data_AF-A0A923UQN7-F1
#
_entry.id   AF-A0A923UQN7-F1
#
_cell.length_a   1.000
_cell.length_b   1.000
_cell.length_c   1.000
_cell.angle_alpha   90.00
_cell.angle_beta   90.00
_cell.angle_gamma   90.00
#
_symmetry.space_group_name_H-M   'P 1'
#
loop_
_entity.id
_entity.type
_entity.pdbx_description
1 polymer ?
#
loop_
_entity_poly.entity_id
_entity_poly.type
_entity_poly.pdbx_seq_one_letter_code
_entity_poly.pdbx_strand_id
1 'polypeptide(L)'
;MQRRTFLKQTTALTVLSTTQINVQVASFPIVLTTWKNEKANDAAWESLQKTGRALDAVEAGARVPEADPNDTSVGYGGFPDRDGFVTLDACIMDEKGNAGSVTFLQNIMHPISVARAVMEKTPHVMLSGEGALQFALSQGFKKENLLTDNARKAWEEWKKTSKYEPKINIERHDTVGLLALGKKGEISGACSTSGLAFKMHGRVGDSPIIGAAVFCDDEVGGACATGLGEFVLKTLGSFLIVELMRNGKTPQQACEEAIMRIVKRYNYKEFQIGYLALNKKGEYGAYSIHPEFSYTLTEKGVTKVFEAKSYMK
;
A
#
# COMPACT_ATOMS: atom_id res chain seq x y z
N MET A 1 68.60 47.08 -30.88
CA MET A 1 67.78 45.89 -31.16
C MET A 1 67.80 44.95 -29.95
N GLN A 2 66.65 44.84 -29.28
CA GLN A 2 66.13 43.78 -28.40
C GLN A 2 67.01 43.13 -27.31
N ARG A 3 66.76 43.53 -26.06
CA ARG A 3 66.95 42.72 -24.83
C ARG A 3 65.82 41.68 -24.75
N ARG A 4 66.16 40.40 -24.61
CA ARG A 4 65.21 39.29 -24.40
C ARG A 4 64.83 39.20 -22.91
N THR A 5 63.56 39.37 -22.60
CA THR A 5 62.99 39.14 -21.27
C THR A 5 62.33 37.76 -21.26
N PHE A 6 62.78 36.87 -20.39
CA PHE A 6 62.18 35.55 -20.16
C PHE A 6 60.85 35.70 -19.39
N LEU A 7 59.74 35.21 -19.97
CA LEU A 7 58.47 35.03 -19.26
C LEU A 7 58.58 33.84 -18.30
N LYS A 8 58.36 34.07 -16.99
CA LYS A 8 58.08 33.01 -16.02
C LYS A 8 56.61 32.57 -16.19
N GLN A 9 56.39 31.32 -16.58
CA GLN A 9 55.07 30.69 -16.53
C GLN A 9 54.74 30.31 -15.09
N THR A 10 53.64 30.83 -14.56
CA THR A 10 53.04 30.45 -13.29
C THR A 10 52.15 29.23 -13.51
N THR A 11 52.55 28.08 -12.97
CA THR A 11 51.68 26.89 -12.85
C THR A 11 50.66 27.12 -11.75
N ALA A 12 49.39 27.27 -12.11
CA ALA A 12 48.28 27.24 -11.17
C ALA A 12 47.97 25.77 -10.81
N LEU A 13 48.21 25.38 -9.55
CA LEU A 13 47.68 24.12 -9.00
C LEU A 13 46.19 24.31 -8.73
N THR A 14 45.33 23.67 -9.52
CA THR A 14 43.92 23.48 -9.21
C THR A 14 43.80 22.39 -8.14
N VAL A 15 43.45 22.78 -6.91
CA VAL A 15 43.06 21.85 -5.85
C VAL A 15 41.66 21.32 -6.18
N LEU A 16 41.59 20.09 -6.68
CA LEU A 16 40.33 19.35 -6.82
C LEU A 16 39.81 19.04 -5.42
N SER A 17 38.79 19.80 -4.99
CA SER A 17 38.01 19.48 -3.79
C SER A 17 37.25 18.17 -4.06
N THR A 18 37.70 17.08 -3.46
CA THR A 18 36.95 15.83 -3.41
C THR A 18 35.77 16.04 -2.46
N THR A 19 34.61 16.39 -3.01
CA THR A 19 33.34 16.29 -2.30
C THR A 19 33.14 14.83 -1.92
N GLN A 20 33.31 14.51 -0.64
CA GLN A 20 32.90 13.23 -0.10
C GLN A 20 31.39 13.11 -0.30
N ILE A 21 30.99 12.30 -1.28
CA ILE A 21 29.60 11.88 -1.42
C ILE A 21 29.32 11.02 -0.19
N ASN A 22 28.57 11.58 0.76
CA ASN A 22 28.08 10.85 1.90
C ASN A 22 27.00 9.88 1.37
N VAL A 23 27.42 8.69 0.93
CA VAL A 23 26.51 7.65 0.48
C VAL A 23 25.75 7.17 1.72
N GLN A 24 24.55 7.68 1.90
CA GLN A 24 23.64 7.19 2.94
C GLN A 24 23.37 5.72 2.63
N VAL A 25 23.99 4.83 3.41
CA VAL A 25 23.86 3.38 3.25
C VAL A 25 22.40 3.03 3.49
N ALA A 26 21.79 2.38 2.50
CA ALA A 26 20.39 2.01 2.55
C ALA A 26 20.12 1.11 3.77
N SER A 27 19.10 1.46 4.55
CA SER A 27 18.81 0.84 5.85
C SER A 27 17.75 -0.24 5.67
N PHE A 28 18.11 -1.39 5.11
CA PHE A 28 17.22 -2.54 4.96
C PHE A 28 17.49 -3.59 6.04
N PRO A 29 16.47 -4.36 6.47
CA PRO A 29 15.09 -4.34 5.99
C PRO A 29 14.22 -3.18 6.51
N ILE A 30 13.14 -2.87 5.79
CA ILE A 30 12.10 -1.87 6.16
C ILE A 30 10.71 -2.47 5.89
N VAL A 31 9.74 -2.20 6.78
CA VAL A 31 8.32 -2.47 6.55
C VAL A 31 7.50 -1.21 6.82
N LEU A 32 6.56 -0.92 5.93
CA LEU A 32 5.61 0.18 6.03
C LEU A 32 4.19 -0.34 5.86
N THR A 33 3.26 0.11 6.71
CA THR A 33 1.82 -0.11 6.55
C THR A 33 1.04 1.21 6.61
N THR A 34 -0.07 1.30 5.89
CA THR A 34 -1.07 2.36 6.12
C THR A 34 -1.66 2.25 7.53
N TRP A 35 -2.04 3.39 8.10
CA TRP A 35 -2.69 3.50 9.41
C TRP A 35 -1.86 2.97 10.58
N LYS A 36 -2.50 2.91 11.76
CA LYS A 36 -1.94 2.37 13.01
C LYS A 36 -2.07 0.85 12.99
N ASN A 37 -1.01 0.19 12.56
CA ASN A 37 -0.99 -1.23 12.24
C ASN A 37 0.29 -1.89 12.79
N GLU A 38 0.64 -1.56 14.04
CA GLU A 38 1.84 -2.06 14.71
C GLU A 38 1.92 -3.59 14.70
N LYS A 39 0.81 -4.28 14.98
CA LYS A 39 0.76 -5.75 14.96
C LYS A 39 1.02 -6.33 13.56
N ALA A 40 0.54 -5.67 12.50
CA ALA A 40 0.81 -6.08 11.13
C ALA A 40 2.29 -5.93 10.80
N ASN A 41 2.88 -4.80 11.21
CA ASN A 41 4.29 -4.51 11.05
C ASN A 41 5.18 -5.49 11.83
N ASP A 42 4.80 -5.86 13.06
CA ASP A 42 5.52 -6.84 13.88
C ASP A 42 5.50 -8.25 13.22
N ALA A 43 4.35 -8.68 12.71
CA ALA A 43 4.24 -9.97 12.00
C ALA A 43 5.02 -9.98 10.68
N ALA A 44 4.95 -8.88 9.93
CA ALA A 44 5.74 -8.70 8.72
C ALA A 44 7.24 -8.73 9.03
N TRP A 45 7.68 -8.04 10.08
CA TRP A 45 9.08 -8.03 10.51
C TRP A 45 9.55 -9.41 10.94
N GLU A 46 8.75 -10.15 11.72
CA GLU A 46 9.06 -11.53 12.12
C GLU A 46 9.23 -12.45 10.91
N SER A 47 8.31 -12.38 9.95
CA SER A 47 8.40 -13.13 8.68
C SER A 47 9.66 -12.76 7.91
N LEU A 48 9.96 -11.47 7.80
CA LEU A 48 11.14 -10.95 7.12
C LEU A 48 12.45 -11.40 7.79
N GLN A 49 12.48 -11.50 9.11
CA GLN A 49 13.64 -12.04 9.82
C GLN A 49 13.87 -13.52 9.52
N LYS A 50 12.78 -14.30 9.41
CA LYS A 50 12.83 -15.74 9.13
C LYS A 50 13.18 -16.06 7.68
N THR A 51 12.50 -15.45 6.71
CA THR A 51 12.63 -15.82 5.29
C THR A 51 13.61 -14.92 4.54
N GLY A 52 13.82 -13.69 5.03
CA GLY A 52 14.59 -12.66 4.36
C GLY A 52 13.86 -12.00 3.18
N ARG A 53 12.63 -12.42 2.84
CA ARG A 53 11.91 -11.98 1.63
C ARG A 53 10.84 -10.94 1.92
N ALA A 54 10.86 -9.84 1.17
CA ALA A 54 9.81 -8.80 1.24
C ALA A 54 8.40 -9.35 0.98
N LEU A 55 8.23 -10.24 0.00
CA LEU A 55 6.95 -10.83 -0.35
C LEU A 55 6.29 -11.59 0.82
N ASP A 56 7.09 -12.38 1.54
CA ASP A 56 6.60 -13.14 2.71
C ASP A 56 6.26 -12.20 3.88
N ALA A 57 6.93 -11.05 3.98
CA ALA A 57 6.66 -10.06 5.00
C ALA A 57 5.32 -9.33 4.76
N VAL A 58 5.08 -8.85 3.54
CA VAL A 58 3.84 -8.13 3.22
C VAL A 58 2.61 -9.05 3.28
N GLU A 59 2.75 -10.33 2.92
CA GLU A 59 1.67 -11.31 3.13
C GLU A 59 1.40 -11.53 4.63
N ALA A 60 2.45 -11.79 5.43
CA ALA A 60 2.29 -12.01 6.87
C ALA A 60 1.67 -10.81 7.58
N GLY A 61 2.07 -9.59 7.21
CA GLY A 61 1.51 -8.36 7.75
C GLY A 61 0.04 -8.17 7.37
N ALA A 62 -0.34 -8.38 6.11
CA ALA A 62 -1.73 -8.27 5.64
C ALA A 62 -2.67 -9.26 6.35
N ARG A 63 -2.19 -10.47 6.64
CA ARG A 63 -2.98 -11.52 7.31
C ARG A 63 -3.39 -11.17 8.74
N VAL A 64 -2.72 -10.21 9.39
CA VAL A 64 -3.04 -9.80 10.77
C VAL A 64 -4.40 -9.08 10.85
N PRO A 65 -4.62 -7.94 10.19
CA PRO A 65 -5.93 -7.28 10.20
C PRO A 65 -7.00 -8.13 9.50
N GLU A 66 -6.65 -8.95 8.51
CA GLU A 66 -7.61 -9.88 7.89
C GLU A 66 -8.23 -10.88 8.87
N ALA A 67 -7.53 -11.20 9.97
CA ALA A 67 -8.00 -12.13 11.00
C ALA A 67 -8.49 -11.43 12.29
N ASP A 68 -8.42 -10.10 12.38
CA ASP A 68 -8.87 -9.37 13.57
C ASP A 68 -10.37 -9.04 13.46
N PRO A 69 -11.26 -9.71 14.22
CA PRO A 69 -12.71 -9.43 14.16
C PRO A 69 -13.10 -8.02 14.58
N ASN A 70 -12.19 -7.25 15.18
CA ASN A 70 -12.41 -5.86 15.58
C ASN A 70 -12.05 -4.87 14.46
N ASP A 71 -11.29 -5.32 13.45
CA ASP A 71 -11.11 -4.55 12.21
C ASP A 71 -12.37 -4.69 11.36
N THR A 72 -13.08 -3.58 11.18
CA THR A 72 -14.35 -3.55 10.42
C THR A 72 -14.16 -3.19 8.95
N SER A 73 -12.91 -3.09 8.52
CA SER A 73 -12.50 -2.66 7.19
C SER A 73 -11.67 -3.70 6.44
N VAL A 74 -11.10 -4.70 7.10
CA VAL A 74 -10.25 -5.72 6.46
C VAL A 74 -10.68 -7.13 6.87
N GLY A 75 -10.89 -8.03 5.90
CA GLY A 75 -11.10 -9.46 6.16
C GLY A 75 -12.28 -9.81 7.08
N TYR A 76 -12.01 -10.67 8.07
CA TYR A 76 -12.98 -11.20 9.03
C TYR A 76 -13.51 -10.10 9.96
N GLY A 77 -14.83 -9.91 9.99
CA GLY A 77 -15.44 -8.79 10.73
C GLY A 77 -15.63 -7.52 9.89
N GLY A 78 -15.11 -7.50 8.67
CA GLY A 78 -15.36 -6.45 7.68
C GLY A 78 -16.85 -6.20 7.47
N PHE A 79 -17.25 -4.93 7.35
CA PHE A 79 -18.65 -4.60 7.12
C PHE A 79 -19.13 -5.11 5.76
N PRO A 80 -20.32 -5.74 5.70
CA PRO A 80 -20.80 -6.36 4.48
C PRO A 80 -21.21 -5.31 3.45
N ASP A 81 -21.49 -5.77 2.23
CA ASP A 81 -22.30 -5.03 1.28
C ASP A 81 -23.74 -4.82 1.78
N ARG A 82 -24.52 -4.04 1.05
CA ARG A 82 -25.90 -3.72 1.44
C ARG A 82 -26.83 -4.93 1.52
N ASP A 83 -26.46 -6.04 0.89
CA ASP A 83 -27.25 -7.29 0.88
C ASP A 83 -26.82 -8.25 2.01
N GLY A 84 -25.81 -7.87 2.81
CA GLY A 84 -25.36 -8.60 3.98
C GLY A 84 -24.21 -9.58 3.70
N PHE A 85 -23.55 -9.48 2.53
CA PHE A 85 -22.42 -10.33 2.18
C PHE A 85 -21.09 -9.61 2.43
N VAL A 86 -20.20 -10.25 3.20
CA VAL A 86 -18.82 -9.80 3.35
C VAL A 86 -18.04 -10.22 2.11
N THR A 87 -17.63 -9.24 1.31
CA THR A 87 -16.93 -9.43 0.04
C THR A 87 -15.58 -8.71 0.07
N LEU A 88 -14.52 -9.46 -0.12
CA LEU A 88 -13.15 -9.04 0.11
C LEU A 88 -12.39 -8.82 -1.21
N ASP A 89 -11.50 -7.85 -1.19
CA ASP A 89 -10.64 -7.47 -2.30
C ASP A 89 -9.19 -7.45 -1.82
N ALA A 90 -8.26 -8.09 -2.54
CA ALA A 90 -6.84 -8.05 -2.21
C ALA A 90 -5.94 -8.19 -3.45
N CYS A 91 -4.75 -7.59 -3.41
CA CYS A 91 -3.68 -7.86 -4.36
C CYS A 91 -2.30 -7.88 -3.71
N ILE A 92 -1.37 -8.55 -4.38
CA ILE A 92 0.03 -8.67 -3.98
C ILE A 92 0.93 -8.57 -5.21
N MET A 93 2.11 -7.98 -5.05
CA MET A 93 3.10 -7.82 -6.11
C MET A 93 4.51 -8.05 -5.57
N ASP A 94 5.31 -8.83 -6.30
CA ASP A 94 6.69 -9.18 -5.93
C ASP A 94 7.74 -8.31 -6.65
N GLU A 95 9.01 -8.58 -6.36
CA GLU A 95 10.15 -7.83 -6.89
C GLU A 95 10.38 -8.02 -8.41
N LYS A 96 9.77 -9.03 -9.02
CA LYS A 96 9.95 -9.36 -10.44
C LYS A 96 8.82 -8.82 -11.30
N GLY A 97 7.87 -8.11 -10.69
CA GLY A 97 6.65 -7.68 -11.34
C GLY A 97 5.61 -8.80 -11.47
N ASN A 98 5.78 -9.95 -10.81
CA ASN A 98 4.68 -10.91 -10.69
C ASN A 98 3.62 -10.30 -9.78
N ALA A 99 2.36 -10.52 -10.12
CA ALA A 99 1.24 -10.00 -9.36
C ALA A 99 0.11 -11.03 -9.29
N GLY A 100 -0.67 -10.92 -8.22
CA GLY A 100 -1.89 -11.69 -8.04
C GLY A 100 -2.95 -10.88 -7.34
N SER A 101 -4.20 -11.19 -7.64
CA SER A 101 -5.34 -10.40 -7.20
C SER A 101 -6.61 -11.24 -7.12
N VAL A 102 -7.43 -10.93 -6.13
CA VAL A 102 -8.80 -11.42 -6.00
C VAL A 102 -9.74 -10.25 -5.76
N THR A 103 -10.90 -10.29 -6.42
CA THR A 103 -11.96 -9.30 -6.22
C THR A 103 -13.26 -9.98 -5.82
N PHE A 104 -14.06 -9.31 -5.01
CA PHE A 104 -15.39 -9.76 -4.62
C PHE A 104 -15.39 -11.18 -4.02
N LEU A 105 -14.30 -11.58 -3.37
CA LEU A 105 -14.13 -12.91 -2.79
C LEU A 105 -14.93 -13.01 -1.51
N GLN A 106 -15.73 -14.07 -1.36
CA GLN A 106 -16.48 -14.33 -0.13
C GLN A 106 -15.93 -15.56 0.58
N ASN A 107 -16.19 -15.62 1.90
CA ASN A 107 -16.00 -16.80 2.73
C ASN A 107 -14.56 -17.32 2.89
N ILE A 108 -13.53 -16.58 2.49
CA ILE A 108 -12.13 -16.93 2.75
C ILE A 108 -11.53 -15.84 3.63
N MET A 109 -11.03 -16.22 4.82
CA MET A 109 -10.50 -15.25 5.79
C MET A 109 -9.33 -14.43 5.24
N HIS A 110 -8.44 -15.06 4.47
CA HIS A 110 -7.19 -14.47 4.01
C HIS A 110 -7.16 -14.26 2.49
N PRO A 111 -7.84 -13.23 1.95
CA PRO A 111 -7.83 -12.95 0.52
C PRO A 111 -6.43 -12.63 0.00
N ILE A 112 -5.52 -12.04 0.80
CA ILE A 112 -4.14 -11.77 0.34
C ILE A 112 -3.37 -13.05 0.00
N SER A 113 -3.58 -14.12 0.77
CA SER A 113 -2.96 -15.42 0.51
C SER A 113 -3.57 -16.09 -0.73
N VAL A 114 -4.86 -15.88 -1.01
CA VAL A 114 -5.48 -16.32 -2.27
C VAL A 114 -4.91 -15.53 -3.45
N ALA A 115 -4.74 -14.22 -3.32
CA ALA A 115 -4.09 -13.38 -4.33
C ALA A 115 -2.66 -13.87 -4.62
N ARG A 116 -1.87 -14.20 -3.59
CA ARG A 116 -0.54 -14.82 -3.78
C ARG A 116 -0.64 -16.17 -4.49
N ALA A 117 -1.62 -17.00 -4.15
CA ALA A 117 -1.83 -18.26 -4.85
C ALA A 117 -2.21 -18.05 -6.33
N VAL A 118 -3.00 -17.03 -6.66
CA VAL A 118 -3.29 -16.65 -8.06
C VAL A 118 -1.99 -16.34 -8.80
N MET A 119 -1.13 -15.52 -8.21
CA MET A 119 0.19 -15.15 -8.75
C MET A 119 1.09 -16.37 -9.00
N GLU A 120 1.17 -17.29 -8.04
CA GLU A 120 2.17 -18.38 -8.08
C GLU A 120 1.67 -19.66 -8.76
N LYS A 121 0.34 -19.88 -8.84
CA LYS A 121 -0.26 -21.17 -9.22
C LYS A 121 -1.14 -21.11 -10.46
N THR A 122 -1.28 -19.94 -11.08
CA THR A 122 -2.10 -19.78 -12.29
C THR A 122 -1.36 -18.95 -13.35
N PRO A 123 -1.76 -19.05 -14.63
CA PRO A 123 -1.28 -18.13 -15.67
C PRO A 123 -2.03 -16.78 -15.65
N HIS A 124 -2.89 -16.53 -14.66
CA HIS A 124 -3.72 -15.34 -14.56
C HIS A 124 -3.24 -14.46 -13.40
N VAL A 125 -3.58 -13.17 -13.47
CA VAL A 125 -3.21 -12.18 -12.45
C VAL A 125 -4.39 -11.84 -11.53
N MET A 126 -5.63 -12.03 -11.99
CA MET A 126 -6.82 -11.62 -11.23
C MET A 126 -7.95 -12.63 -11.41
N LEU A 127 -8.58 -13.03 -10.30
CA LEU A 127 -9.83 -13.80 -10.28
C LEU A 127 -10.91 -13.02 -9.52
N SER A 128 -12.18 -13.28 -9.82
CA SER A 128 -13.30 -12.55 -9.22
C SER A 128 -14.41 -13.48 -8.73
N GLY A 129 -15.07 -13.08 -7.64
CA GLY A 129 -16.31 -13.68 -7.16
C GLY A 129 -16.22 -15.18 -6.94
N GLU A 130 -17.22 -15.91 -7.45
CA GLU A 130 -17.31 -17.37 -7.32
C GLU A 130 -16.10 -18.09 -7.93
N GLY A 131 -15.53 -17.58 -9.03
CA GLY A 131 -14.33 -18.16 -9.64
C GLY A 131 -13.11 -18.06 -8.72
N ALA A 132 -12.96 -16.94 -8.00
CA ALA A 132 -11.91 -16.79 -7.00
C ALA A 132 -12.13 -17.73 -5.80
N LEU A 133 -13.39 -17.93 -5.36
CA LEU A 133 -13.72 -18.87 -4.30
C LEU A 133 -13.42 -20.32 -4.71
N GLN A 134 -13.85 -20.75 -5.89
CA GLN A 134 -13.57 -22.08 -6.42
C GLN A 134 -12.07 -22.35 -6.48
N PHE A 135 -11.30 -21.37 -6.96
CA PHE A 135 -9.85 -21.45 -6.97
C PHE A 135 -9.28 -21.57 -5.55
N ALA A 136 -9.70 -20.71 -4.62
CA ALA A 136 -9.25 -20.77 -3.22
C ALA A 136 -9.51 -22.16 -2.61
N LEU A 137 -10.70 -22.72 -2.80
CA LEU A 137 -11.03 -24.07 -2.31
C LEU A 137 -10.13 -25.15 -2.94
N SER A 138 -9.81 -25.03 -4.24
CA SER A 138 -8.89 -25.94 -4.93
C SER A 138 -7.45 -25.90 -4.36
N GLN A 139 -7.04 -24.75 -3.80
CA GLN A 139 -5.75 -24.56 -3.14
C GLN A 139 -5.78 -24.96 -1.64
N GLY A 140 -6.92 -25.46 -1.15
CA GLY A 140 -7.06 -25.96 0.23
C GLY A 140 -7.52 -24.93 1.25
N PHE A 141 -7.80 -23.69 0.85
CA PHE A 141 -8.42 -22.69 1.72
C PHE A 141 -9.79 -23.16 2.20
N LYS A 142 -10.20 -22.72 3.40
CA LYS A 142 -11.45 -23.15 4.02
C LYS A 142 -12.51 -22.09 3.90
N LYS A 143 -13.74 -22.55 3.64
CA LYS A 143 -14.92 -21.69 3.64
C LYS A 143 -15.30 -21.38 5.08
N GLU A 144 -15.42 -20.10 5.40
CA GLU A 144 -15.74 -19.59 6.72
C GLU A 144 -16.86 -18.54 6.65
N ASN A 145 -17.54 -18.31 7.77
CA ASN A 145 -18.47 -17.20 7.89
C ASN A 145 -17.72 -15.96 8.36
N LEU A 146 -17.60 -14.97 7.48
CA LEU A 146 -16.85 -13.75 7.78
C LEU A 146 -17.68 -12.66 8.47
N LEU A 147 -19.01 -12.82 8.48
CA LEU A 147 -19.93 -11.85 9.06
C LEU A 147 -20.08 -12.11 10.57
N THR A 148 -19.36 -11.32 11.36
CA THR A 148 -19.46 -11.32 12.83
C THR A 148 -20.79 -10.75 13.31
N ASP A 149 -21.15 -11.02 14.56
CA ASP A 149 -22.35 -10.43 15.17
C ASP A 149 -22.29 -8.91 15.24
N ASN A 150 -21.09 -8.34 15.43
CA ASN A 150 -20.90 -6.89 15.42
C ASN A 150 -21.19 -6.29 14.04
N ALA A 151 -20.60 -6.86 12.99
CA ALA A 151 -20.83 -6.43 11.61
C ALA A 151 -22.30 -6.62 11.19
N ARG A 152 -22.94 -7.72 11.63
CA ARG A 152 -24.37 -7.97 11.41
C ARG A 152 -25.24 -6.90 12.05
N LYS A 153 -25.00 -6.57 13.33
CA LYS A 153 -25.74 -5.51 14.04
C LYS A 153 -25.59 -4.16 13.34
N ALA A 154 -24.37 -3.81 12.92
CA ALA A 154 -24.11 -2.57 12.19
C ALA A 154 -24.87 -2.51 10.85
N TRP A 155 -24.91 -3.63 10.12
CA TRP A 155 -25.68 -3.75 8.88
C TRP A 155 -27.19 -3.66 9.09
N GLU A 156 -27.72 -4.34 10.11
CA GLU A 156 -29.15 -4.28 10.47
C GLU A 156 -29.58 -2.87 10.89
N GLU A 157 -28.72 -2.14 11.61
CA GLU A 157 -28.97 -0.74 11.96
C GLU A 157 -28.96 0.15 10.72
N TRP A 158 -27.96 0.00 9.84
CA TRP A 158 -27.88 0.77 8.59
C TRP A 158 -29.12 0.54 7.71
N LYS A 159 -29.60 -0.71 7.60
CA LYS A 159 -30.78 -1.07 6.80
C LYS A 159 -32.05 -0.32 7.17
N LYS A 160 -32.20 0.13 8.42
CA LYS A 160 -33.37 0.93 8.85
C LYS A 160 -33.54 2.22 8.04
N THR A 161 -32.42 2.80 7.58
CA THR A 161 -32.43 4.00 6.73
C THR A 161 -32.01 3.70 5.30
N SER A 162 -31.16 2.68 5.10
CA SER A 162 -30.57 2.30 3.81
C SER A 162 -29.93 3.47 3.04
N LYS A 163 -29.49 4.50 3.78
CA LYS A 163 -28.87 5.68 3.18
C LYS A 163 -27.39 5.40 2.96
N TYR A 164 -27.00 5.23 1.70
CA TYR A 164 -25.60 5.04 1.33
C TYR A 164 -24.90 6.39 1.18
N GLU A 165 -24.14 6.77 2.21
CA GLU A 165 -23.28 7.95 2.20
C GLU A 165 -21.89 7.54 2.67
N PRO A 166 -20.96 7.22 1.76
CA PRO A 166 -19.56 7.05 2.12
C PRO A 166 -19.00 8.43 2.49
N LYS A 167 -19.21 8.84 3.74
CA LYS A 167 -18.63 10.07 4.29
C LYS A 167 -17.14 9.84 4.53
N ILE A 168 -16.36 10.92 4.49
CA ILE A 168 -15.03 10.95 5.12
C ILE A 168 -15.24 10.47 6.54
N ASN A 169 -14.82 9.24 6.83
CA ASN A 169 -14.79 8.77 8.18
C ASN A 169 -13.33 8.47 8.48
N ILE A 170 -12.71 9.42 9.16
CA ILE A 170 -11.31 9.38 9.51
C ILE A 170 -11.01 8.20 10.45
N GLU A 171 -12.04 7.73 11.17
CA GLU A 171 -11.99 6.53 12.03
C GLU A 171 -12.17 5.21 11.26
N ARG A 172 -12.51 5.23 9.96
CA ARG A 172 -12.68 4.01 9.14
C ARG A 172 -11.46 3.82 8.25
N HIS A 173 -10.59 2.93 8.71
CA HIS A 173 -9.37 2.49 8.03
C HIS A 173 -9.69 1.57 6.85
N ASP A 174 -10.37 2.09 5.81
CA ASP A 174 -10.98 1.30 4.71
C ASP A 174 -10.09 0.16 4.16
N THR A 175 -8.77 0.30 4.18
CA THR A 175 -7.83 -0.63 3.56
C THR A 175 -6.51 -0.70 4.33
N VAL A 176 -5.90 -1.89 4.38
CA VAL A 176 -4.48 -2.05 4.75
C VAL A 176 -3.63 -2.16 3.48
N GLY A 177 -2.65 -1.26 3.33
CA GLY A 177 -1.62 -1.31 2.31
C GLY A 177 -0.26 -1.51 2.96
N LEU A 178 0.57 -2.39 2.41
CA LEU A 178 1.89 -2.73 2.93
C LEU A 178 2.96 -2.61 1.84
N LEU A 179 4.13 -2.14 2.23
CA LEU A 179 5.35 -2.14 1.43
C LEU A 179 6.50 -2.66 2.29
N ALA A 180 7.36 -3.49 1.71
CA ALA A 180 8.55 -3.95 2.40
C ALA A 180 9.77 -3.94 1.47
N LEU A 181 10.93 -3.62 2.05
CA LEU A 181 12.23 -3.90 1.46
C LEU A 181 12.89 -5.04 2.24
N GLY A 182 13.19 -6.11 1.53
CA GLY A 182 13.76 -7.33 2.10
C GLY A 182 15.24 -7.24 2.39
N LYS A 183 15.82 -8.35 2.87
CA LYS A 183 17.24 -8.38 3.27
C LYS A 183 18.18 -8.22 2.09
N LYS A 184 17.75 -8.53 0.86
CA LYS A 184 18.53 -8.29 -0.36
C LYS A 184 18.20 -6.94 -1.00
N GLY A 185 17.38 -6.14 -0.32
CA GLY A 185 16.88 -4.86 -0.81
C GLY A 185 15.77 -5.00 -1.83
N GLU A 186 15.23 -6.21 -2.07
CA GLU A 186 14.11 -6.44 -3.00
C GLU A 186 12.80 -5.88 -2.43
N ILE A 187 11.93 -5.34 -3.30
CA ILE A 187 10.68 -4.71 -2.88
C ILE A 187 9.46 -5.59 -3.16
N SER A 188 8.49 -5.55 -2.27
CA SER A 188 7.17 -6.15 -2.51
C SER A 188 6.08 -5.32 -1.84
N GLY A 189 4.85 -5.50 -2.29
CA GLY A 189 3.69 -4.78 -1.79
C GLY A 189 2.45 -5.66 -1.72
N ALA A 190 1.58 -5.35 -0.77
CA ALA A 190 0.31 -6.04 -0.56
C ALA A 190 -0.79 -5.04 -0.19
N CYS A 191 -2.03 -5.36 -0.54
CA CYS A 191 -3.18 -4.59 -0.13
C CYS A 191 -4.40 -5.50 0.05
N SER A 192 -5.17 -5.25 1.11
CA SER A 192 -6.35 -6.04 1.46
C SER A 192 -7.43 -5.16 2.09
N THR A 193 -8.70 -5.46 1.80
CA THR A 193 -9.87 -4.72 2.28
C THR A 193 -11.15 -5.57 2.21
N SER A 194 -12.15 -5.20 3.01
CA SER A 194 -13.56 -5.57 2.85
C SER A 194 -14.35 -4.57 1.99
N GLY A 195 -13.70 -3.49 1.55
CA GLY A 195 -14.25 -2.39 0.76
C GLY A 195 -15.08 -1.42 1.59
N LEU A 196 -15.76 -0.50 0.90
CA LEU A 196 -16.67 0.43 1.57
C LEU A 196 -17.82 -0.32 2.23
N ALA A 197 -18.06 0.00 3.50
CA ALA A 197 -19.20 -0.53 4.24
C ALA A 197 -20.52 -0.28 3.46
N PHE A 198 -21.35 -1.32 3.37
CA PHE A 198 -22.67 -1.29 2.73
C PHE A 198 -22.64 -0.91 1.25
N LYS A 199 -21.51 -1.13 0.58
CA LYS A 199 -21.35 -0.97 -0.87
C LYS A 199 -22.43 -1.73 -1.66
N MET A 200 -22.60 -1.38 -2.92
CA MET A 200 -23.40 -2.19 -3.84
C MET A 200 -22.80 -3.60 -3.94
N HIS A 201 -23.64 -4.64 -3.97
CA HIS A 201 -23.18 -6.00 -4.30
C HIS A 201 -22.46 -5.97 -5.66
N GLY A 202 -21.26 -6.54 -5.70
CA GLY A 202 -20.35 -6.51 -6.84
C GLY A 202 -19.44 -5.28 -6.92
N ARG A 203 -19.54 -4.29 -6.03
CA ARG A 203 -18.61 -3.13 -6.04
C ARG A 203 -17.21 -3.58 -5.65
N VAL A 204 -16.24 -3.21 -6.48
CA VAL A 204 -14.80 -3.42 -6.29
C VAL A 204 -14.11 -2.06 -6.16
N GLY A 205 -13.22 -1.94 -5.17
CA GLY A 205 -12.43 -0.73 -4.93
C GLY A 205 -11.11 -0.70 -5.69
N ASP A 206 -10.19 0.15 -5.24
CA ASP A 206 -8.81 0.23 -5.74
C ASP A 206 -7.93 -0.90 -5.22
N SER A 207 -8.20 -1.40 -4.00
CA SER A 207 -7.36 -2.35 -3.27
C SER A 207 -6.89 -3.59 -4.03
N PRO A 208 -7.67 -4.21 -4.94
CA PRO A 208 -7.20 -5.37 -5.69
C PRO A 208 -6.60 -5.00 -7.06
N ILE A 209 -6.58 -3.72 -7.44
CA ILE A 209 -6.14 -3.27 -8.76
C ILE A 209 -4.68 -2.83 -8.70
N ILE A 210 -3.81 -3.63 -9.34
CA ILE A 210 -2.39 -3.31 -9.51
C ILE A 210 -2.24 -1.96 -10.23
N GLY A 211 -1.42 -1.09 -9.68
CA GLY A 211 -1.24 0.28 -10.15
C GLY A 211 -2.19 1.30 -9.52
N ALA A 212 -3.34 0.88 -8.99
CA ALA A 212 -4.21 1.75 -8.21
C ALA A 212 -3.78 1.76 -6.75
N ALA A 213 -4.02 0.66 -6.02
CA ALA A 213 -3.77 0.59 -4.59
C ALA A 213 -2.38 0.11 -4.21
N VAL A 214 -1.72 -0.70 -5.04
CA VAL A 214 -0.32 -1.13 -4.86
C VAL A 214 0.37 -1.17 -6.20
N PHE A 215 1.61 -0.70 -6.24
CA PHE A 215 2.50 -0.92 -7.36
C PHE A 215 3.94 -1.00 -6.85
N CYS A 216 4.70 -1.97 -7.36
CA CYS A 216 6.09 -2.20 -7.01
C CYS A 216 6.92 -2.35 -8.29
N ASP A 217 8.08 -1.70 -8.31
CA ASP A 217 9.10 -1.88 -9.33
C ASP A 217 10.45 -1.93 -8.63
N ASP A 218 11.19 -3.04 -8.79
CA ASP A 218 12.41 -3.28 -8.03
C ASP A 218 13.60 -2.40 -8.46
N GLU A 219 13.49 -1.65 -9.56
CA GLU A 219 14.48 -0.64 -9.95
C GLU A 219 14.20 0.73 -9.31
N VAL A 220 12.99 0.94 -8.78
CA VAL A 220 12.53 2.28 -8.34
C VAL A 220 12.09 2.28 -6.88
N GLY A 221 11.11 1.46 -6.54
CA GLY A 221 10.36 1.54 -5.31
C GLY A 221 8.93 1.05 -5.45
N GLY A 222 8.12 1.36 -4.44
CA GLY A 222 6.75 0.92 -4.34
C GLY A 222 5.89 1.98 -3.67
N ALA A 223 4.60 1.92 -3.98
CA ALA A 223 3.60 2.80 -3.41
C ALA A 223 2.34 2.00 -3.08
N CYS A 224 1.65 2.42 -2.04
CA CYS A 224 0.31 1.95 -1.72
C CYS A 224 -0.66 3.08 -1.37
N ALA A 225 -1.95 2.80 -1.48
CA ALA A 225 -3.04 3.75 -1.27
C ALA A 225 -4.06 3.26 -0.23
N THR A 226 -4.82 4.20 0.32
CA THR A 226 -6.01 3.96 1.14
C THR A 226 -7.02 5.09 0.95
N GLY A 227 -8.28 4.83 1.31
CA GLY A 227 -9.37 5.81 1.32
C GLY A 227 -10.41 5.51 0.25
N LEU A 228 -11.01 6.54 -0.34
CA LEU A 228 -12.11 6.37 -1.29
C LEU A 228 -11.61 5.87 -2.66
N GLY A 229 -11.61 4.55 -2.82
CA GLY A 229 -11.02 3.84 -3.96
C GLY A 229 -11.48 4.32 -5.34
N GLU A 230 -12.70 4.82 -5.49
CA GLU A 230 -13.22 5.37 -6.76
C GLU A 230 -12.32 6.48 -7.33
N PHE A 231 -11.69 7.28 -6.47
CA PHE A 231 -10.81 8.36 -6.89
C PHE A 231 -9.36 7.93 -7.06
N VAL A 232 -8.92 6.90 -6.32
CA VAL A 232 -7.62 6.24 -6.56
C VAL A 232 -7.62 5.55 -7.93
N LEU A 233 -8.71 4.87 -8.30
CA LEU A 233 -8.89 4.25 -9.62
C LEU A 233 -8.87 5.26 -10.77
N LYS A 234 -9.42 6.46 -10.56
CA LYS A 234 -9.43 7.53 -11.57
C LYS A 234 -8.06 8.11 -11.87
N THR A 235 -7.06 7.87 -11.02
CA THR A 235 -5.71 8.43 -11.18
C THR A 235 -4.60 7.39 -11.24
N LEU A 236 -4.89 6.12 -10.92
CA LEU A 236 -3.90 5.05 -10.76
C LEU A 236 -2.73 5.51 -9.89
N GLY A 237 -3.08 5.96 -8.67
CA GLY A 237 -2.19 6.69 -7.78
C GLY A 237 -0.86 6.00 -7.50
N SER A 238 -0.87 4.70 -7.18
CA SER A 238 0.36 3.97 -6.84
C SER A 238 1.32 3.86 -8.03
N PHE A 239 0.81 3.55 -9.22
CA PHE A 239 1.61 3.55 -10.46
C PHE A 239 2.19 4.93 -10.74
N LEU A 240 1.36 5.98 -10.64
CA LEU A 240 1.80 7.37 -10.82
C LEU A 240 2.93 7.72 -9.85
N ILE A 241 2.83 7.35 -8.58
CA ILE A 241 3.84 7.65 -7.57
C ILE A 241 5.17 6.96 -7.89
N VAL A 242 5.14 5.68 -8.28
CA VAL A 242 6.35 4.97 -8.68
C VAL A 242 6.98 5.62 -9.92
N GLU A 243 6.20 6.00 -10.92
CA GLU A 243 6.73 6.70 -12.09
C GLU A 243 7.27 8.11 -11.77
N LEU A 244 6.67 8.81 -10.82
CA LEU A 244 7.20 10.08 -10.32
C LEU A 244 8.55 9.88 -9.60
N MET A 245 8.70 8.81 -8.82
CA MET A 245 9.98 8.44 -8.22
C MET A 245 11.01 8.04 -9.28
N ARG A 246 10.60 7.30 -10.32
CA ARG A 246 11.46 6.97 -11.48
C ARG A 246 12.02 8.23 -12.14
N ASN A 247 11.21 9.29 -12.19
CA ASN A 247 11.59 10.60 -12.72
C ASN A 247 12.32 11.51 -11.70
N GLY A 248 12.82 10.94 -10.61
CA GLY A 248 13.73 11.61 -9.67
C GLY A 248 13.07 12.32 -8.50
N LYS A 249 11.74 12.20 -8.30
CA LYS A 249 11.11 12.69 -7.06
C LYS A 249 11.45 11.78 -5.89
N THR A 250 11.54 12.36 -4.69
CA THR A 250 11.54 11.56 -3.45
C THR A 250 10.16 10.92 -3.24
N PRO A 251 10.04 9.85 -2.44
CA PRO A 251 8.76 9.24 -2.09
C PRO A 251 7.73 10.25 -1.57
N GLN A 252 8.17 11.16 -0.69
CA GLN A 252 7.33 12.23 -0.15
C GLN A 252 6.80 13.17 -1.24
N GLN A 253 7.68 13.67 -2.11
CA GLN A 253 7.30 14.56 -3.22
C GLN A 253 6.38 13.87 -4.23
N ALA A 254 6.56 12.56 -4.44
CA ALA A 254 5.73 11.77 -5.34
C ALA A 254 4.31 11.60 -4.78
N CYS A 255 4.17 11.26 -3.48
CA CYS A 255 2.87 11.22 -2.80
C CYS A 255 2.15 12.57 -2.84
N GLU A 256 2.86 13.68 -2.60
CA GLU A 256 2.31 15.04 -2.66
C GLU A 256 1.75 15.37 -4.05
N GLU A 257 2.53 15.13 -5.11
CA GLU A 257 2.09 15.38 -6.49
C GLU A 257 0.87 14.53 -6.88
N ALA A 258 0.82 13.27 -6.44
CA ALA A 258 -0.32 12.38 -6.69
C ALA A 258 -1.61 12.88 -6.02
N ILE A 259 -1.54 13.35 -4.77
CA ILE A 259 -2.67 14.01 -4.10
C ILE A 259 -3.07 15.28 -4.84
N MET A 260 -2.11 16.11 -5.26
CA MET A 260 -2.41 17.34 -5.99
C MET A 260 -3.14 17.09 -7.31
N ARG A 261 -2.89 15.95 -7.99
CA ARG A 261 -3.63 15.57 -9.21
C ARG A 261 -5.11 15.30 -8.94
N ILE A 262 -5.44 14.78 -7.77
CA ILE A 262 -6.83 14.55 -7.33
C ILE A 262 -7.48 15.87 -6.92
N VAL A 263 -6.81 16.64 -6.05
CA VAL A 263 -7.29 17.93 -5.52
C VAL A 263 -7.62 18.92 -6.65
N LYS A 264 -6.81 18.96 -7.71
CA LYS A 264 -7.04 19.85 -8.87
C LYS A 264 -8.26 19.48 -9.72
N ARG A 265 -8.78 18.25 -9.63
CA ARG A 265 -9.78 17.70 -10.56
C ARG A 265 -11.14 17.42 -9.92
N TYR A 266 -11.18 17.19 -8.62
CA TYR A 266 -12.35 16.65 -7.93
C TYR A 266 -12.69 17.45 -6.67
N ASN A 267 -13.93 17.30 -6.20
CA ASN A 267 -14.39 17.91 -4.94
C ASN A 267 -13.81 17.17 -3.73
N TYR A 268 -12.51 17.37 -3.48
CA TYR A 268 -11.70 16.67 -2.49
C TYR A 268 -12.15 16.87 -1.03
N LYS A 269 -13.04 17.84 -0.77
CA LYS A 269 -13.57 18.11 0.58
C LYS A 269 -14.51 17.02 1.09
N GLU A 270 -14.98 16.14 0.21
CA GLU A 270 -16.00 15.12 0.52
C GLU A 270 -15.43 13.70 0.64
N PHE A 271 -14.13 13.51 0.43
CA PHE A 271 -13.49 12.19 0.52
C PHE A 271 -12.03 12.28 1.00
N GLN A 272 -11.51 11.17 1.53
CA GLN A 272 -10.13 11.01 1.97
C GLN A 272 -9.38 10.07 1.03
N ILE A 273 -8.11 10.39 0.77
CA ILE A 273 -7.12 9.50 0.15
C ILE A 273 -5.79 9.74 0.85
N GLY A 274 -5.11 8.66 1.19
CA GLY A 274 -3.73 8.68 1.66
C GLY A 274 -2.86 7.82 0.75
N TYR A 275 -1.64 8.28 0.48
CA TYR A 275 -0.62 7.49 -0.19
C TYR A 275 0.60 7.32 0.70
N LEU A 276 1.24 6.17 0.59
CA LEU A 276 2.48 5.80 1.27
C LEU A 276 3.45 5.20 0.25
N ALA A 277 4.70 5.62 0.27
CA ALA A 277 5.70 5.20 -0.71
C ALA A 277 7.06 4.91 -0.05
N LEU A 278 7.82 4.04 -0.71
CA LEU A 278 9.13 3.55 -0.31
C LEU A 278 10.01 3.38 -1.55
N ASN A 279 11.23 3.89 -1.57
CA ASN A 279 12.15 3.70 -2.70
C ASN A 279 13.30 2.75 -2.40
N LYS A 280 14.07 2.39 -3.43
CA LYS A 280 15.24 1.50 -3.35
C LYS A 280 16.43 2.00 -2.53
N LYS A 281 16.35 3.21 -1.97
CA LYS A 281 17.33 3.74 -1.00
C LYS A 281 16.84 3.60 0.45
N GLY A 282 15.59 3.16 0.65
CA GLY A 282 14.94 3.14 1.96
C GLY A 282 14.39 4.49 2.40
N GLU A 283 14.34 5.47 1.50
CA GLU A 283 13.58 6.69 1.74
C GLU A 283 12.09 6.36 1.64
N TYR A 284 11.27 7.01 2.46
CA TYR A 284 9.83 6.82 2.48
C TYR A 284 9.10 8.16 2.60
N GLY A 285 7.82 8.15 2.28
CA GLY A 285 7.01 9.36 2.33
C GLY A 285 5.52 9.05 2.29
N ALA A 286 4.74 9.91 2.93
CA ALA A 286 3.31 9.76 3.04
C ALA A 286 2.62 11.11 2.89
N TYR A 287 1.49 11.14 2.18
CA TYR A 287 0.70 12.35 2.03
C TYR A 287 -0.78 12.02 1.82
N SER A 288 -1.65 12.85 2.39
CA SER A 288 -3.11 12.67 2.30
C SER A 288 -3.86 13.95 1.92
N ILE A 289 -5.14 13.82 1.60
CA ILE A 289 -6.02 14.97 1.38
C ILE A 289 -6.32 15.66 2.71
N HIS A 290 -6.88 14.92 3.67
CA HIS A 290 -7.26 15.40 5.01
C HIS A 290 -6.24 14.94 6.06
N PRO A 291 -6.12 15.64 7.21
CA PRO A 291 -5.27 15.21 8.32
C PRO A 291 -5.65 13.82 8.87
N GLU A 292 -4.88 13.34 9.86
CA GLU A 292 -5.10 12.09 10.63
C GLU A 292 -4.85 10.78 9.85
N PHE A 293 -4.45 10.87 8.58
CA PHE A 293 -3.80 9.74 7.94
C PHE A 293 -2.46 9.49 8.63
N SER A 294 -2.31 8.31 9.21
CA SER A 294 -1.07 7.83 9.82
C SER A 294 -0.52 6.64 9.05
N TYR A 295 0.73 6.29 9.31
CA TYR A 295 1.37 5.10 8.82
C TYR A 295 2.28 4.51 9.89
N THR A 296 2.53 3.21 9.81
CA THR A 296 3.42 2.50 10.72
C THR A 296 4.69 2.10 10.00
N LEU A 297 5.83 2.32 10.63
CA LEU A 297 7.16 1.99 10.12
C LEU A 297 7.85 1.04 11.10
N THR A 298 8.45 -0.01 10.56
CA THR A 298 9.39 -0.87 11.29
C THR A 298 10.72 -0.89 10.57
N GLU A 299 11.75 -0.42 11.27
CA GLU A 299 13.13 -0.39 10.82
C GLU A 299 14.04 -0.72 12.00
N LYS A 300 15.09 -1.52 11.79
CA LYS A 300 16.02 -1.96 12.85
C LYS A 300 15.31 -2.61 14.06
N GLY A 301 14.18 -3.28 13.80
CA GLY A 301 13.38 -3.95 14.82
C GLY A 301 12.57 -3.02 15.72
N VAL A 302 12.44 -1.73 15.37
CA VAL A 302 11.65 -0.77 16.12
C VAL A 302 10.44 -0.35 15.30
N THR A 303 9.25 -0.64 15.83
CA THR A 303 7.95 -0.27 15.25
C THR A 303 7.48 1.07 15.81
N LYS A 304 7.11 2.01 14.94
CA LYS A 304 6.60 3.35 15.32
C LYS A 304 5.50 3.81 14.36
N VAL A 305 4.54 4.56 14.92
CA VAL A 305 3.48 5.23 14.15
C VAL A 305 3.86 6.68 13.89
N PHE A 306 3.59 7.15 12.69
CA PHE A 306 3.82 8.52 12.25
C PHE A 306 2.54 9.10 11.65
N GLU A 307 2.26 10.37 11.95
CA GLU A 307 1.22 11.14 11.28
C GLU A 307 1.76 11.66 9.94
N ALA A 308 1.02 11.44 8.85
CA ALA A 308 1.37 11.95 7.54
C ALA A 308 1.02 13.44 7.45
N LYS A 309 1.74 14.16 6.58
CA LYS A 309 1.33 15.51 6.19
C LYS A 309 0.10 15.42 5.28
N SER A 310 -0.71 16.47 5.29
CA SER A 310 -1.92 16.56 4.48
C SER A 310 -1.98 17.86 3.68
N TYR A 311 -2.78 17.85 2.62
CA TYR A 311 -3.09 19.06 1.85
C TYR A 311 -3.96 20.03 2.64
N MET A 312 -5.04 19.52 3.25
CA MET A 312 -5.87 20.24 4.21
C MET A 312 -5.13 20.36 5.53
N LYS A 313 -5.36 21.47 6.26
CA LYS A 313 -4.76 21.75 7.56
C LYS A 313 -5.84 21.76 8.64
#